data_AF-A0A1X3FTJ3-F1
#
_entry.id   AF-A0A1X3FTJ3-F1
#
_cell.length_a   1.000
_cell.length_b   1.000
_cell.length_c   1.000
_cell.angle_alpha   90.00
_cell.angle_beta   90.00
_cell.angle_gamma   90.00
#
_symmetry.space_group_name_H-M   'P 1'
#
loop_
_entity.id
_entity.type
_entity.pdbx_description
1 polymer ?
#
loop_
_entity_poly.entity_id
_entity_poly.type
_entity_poly.pdbx_seq_one_letter_code
_entity_poly.pdbx_strand_id
1 'polypeptide(L)'
;MTDGVLVDGSVFHKRCLERLKRDAEDFKFREQRLLSELRKPLGFIDNISMIFFRSRQIELLAAKQHLAERIRVARDEHEATLAKIRLIYDLWPTYPPDWDERQRLTNARDHYSCNGCGITGRLHLHHMRALSEGGTNRLENLALLCEKCHSAQHGGRKFKYEDRRINEPSTIEKKIELLNKALSQNKDVRFRYKKPDGSTTTRKVTPSEMRKLTVPGLQSLLGRKIKIEKEGKLCLFGYCHLRKAKRTFAVHRMQRIELC
;
A
#
# COMPACT_ATOMS: atom_id res chain seq x y z
N MET A 1 8.00 -9.99 15.98
CA MET A 1 8.66 -8.72 15.63
C MET A 1 8.00 -8.22 14.35
N THR A 2 7.62 -6.96 14.29
CA THR A 2 7.00 -6.33 13.11
C THR A 2 8.05 -6.12 12.03
N ASP A 3 7.69 -6.32 10.77
CA ASP A 3 8.61 -6.19 9.63
C ASP A 3 8.60 -4.77 9.05
N GLY A 4 7.53 -3.99 9.29
CA GLY A 4 7.48 -2.58 8.90
C GLY A 4 6.26 -1.84 9.41
N VAL A 5 6.32 -0.51 9.26
CA VAL A 5 5.28 0.45 9.62
C VAL A 5 4.65 1.06 8.36
N LEU A 6 3.33 1.09 8.31
CA LEU A 6 2.52 1.68 7.24
C LEU A 6 2.37 3.21 7.43
N VAL A 7 1.92 3.94 6.41
CA VAL A 7 1.82 5.40 6.46
C VAL A 7 0.89 5.91 7.55
N ASP A 8 -0.05 5.13 8.05
CA ASP A 8 -0.94 5.48 9.16
C ASP A 8 -0.34 5.18 10.55
N GLY A 9 0.82 4.51 10.60
CA GLY A 9 1.46 4.05 11.83
C GLY A 9 1.06 2.64 12.26
N SER A 10 0.15 1.97 11.54
CA SER A 10 -0.10 0.55 11.74
C SER A 10 1.12 -0.26 11.32
N VAL A 11 1.22 -1.49 11.81
CA VAL A 11 2.37 -2.37 11.59
C VAL A 11 1.96 -3.59 10.79
N PHE A 12 2.88 -4.14 10.01
CA PHE A 12 2.66 -5.40 9.30
C PHE A 12 3.78 -6.40 9.55
N HIS A 13 3.44 -7.68 9.38
CA HIS A 13 4.40 -8.77 9.34
C HIS A 13 4.53 -9.24 7.89
N LYS A 14 5.76 -9.27 7.36
CA LYS A 14 6.09 -9.81 6.04
C LYS A 14 5.57 -11.23 5.90
N ARG A 15 5.70 -12.07 6.94
CA ARG A 15 5.16 -13.44 6.94
C ARG A 15 3.63 -13.48 6.78
N CYS A 16 2.90 -12.56 7.41
CA CYS A 16 1.45 -12.47 7.26
C CYS A 16 1.06 -12.00 5.85
N LEU A 17 1.76 -11.02 5.29
CA LEU A 17 1.54 -10.57 3.92
C LEU A 17 1.82 -11.68 2.90
N GLU A 18 2.92 -12.41 3.06
CA GLU A 18 3.26 -13.55 2.18
C GLU A 18 2.27 -14.70 2.32
N ARG A 19 1.68 -14.91 3.52
CA ARG A 19 0.59 -15.87 3.69
C ARG A 19 -0.66 -15.43 2.94
N LEU A 20 -1.08 -14.17 3.06
CA LEU A 20 -2.23 -13.65 2.33
C LEU A 20 -2.06 -13.79 0.81
N LYS A 21 -0.85 -13.55 0.28
CA LYS A 21 -0.55 -13.74 -1.14
C LYS A 21 -0.73 -15.20 -1.57
N ARG A 22 -0.18 -16.16 -0.82
CA ARG A 22 -0.37 -17.59 -1.10
C ARG A 22 -1.83 -17.99 -1.01
N ASP A 23 -2.53 -17.56 0.04
CA ASP A 23 -3.95 -17.85 0.20
C ASP A 23 -4.76 -17.32 -1.01
N ALA A 24 -4.46 -16.10 -1.48
CA ALA A 24 -5.10 -15.54 -2.68
C ALA A 24 -4.82 -16.37 -3.94
N GLU A 25 -3.58 -16.80 -4.16
CA GLU A 25 -3.21 -17.68 -5.27
C GLU A 25 -3.93 -19.03 -5.19
N ASP A 26 -4.00 -19.64 -4.00
CA ASP A 26 -4.67 -20.91 -3.75
C ASP A 26 -6.18 -20.81 -4.01
N PHE A 27 -6.84 -19.75 -3.52
CA PHE A 27 -8.27 -19.53 -3.78
C PHE A 27 -8.55 -19.30 -5.27
N LYS A 28 -7.69 -18.54 -5.96
CA LYS A 28 -7.79 -18.34 -7.41
C LYS A 28 -7.63 -19.64 -8.18
N PHE A 29 -6.64 -20.46 -7.80
CA PHE A 29 -6.43 -21.78 -8.42
C PHE A 29 -7.61 -22.72 -8.17
N ARG A 30 -8.15 -22.73 -6.95
CA ARG A 30 -9.35 -23.49 -6.57
C ARG A 30 -10.55 -23.06 -7.42
N GLU A 31 -10.79 -21.76 -7.58
CA GLU A 31 -11.85 -21.23 -8.44
C GLU A 31 -11.69 -21.74 -9.88
N GLN A 32 -10.49 -21.63 -10.46
CA GLN A 32 -10.20 -22.09 -11.83
C GLN A 32 -10.44 -23.60 -12.00
N ARG A 33 -10.05 -24.42 -11.02
CA ARG A 33 -10.28 -25.86 -11.04
C ARG A 33 -11.77 -26.20 -11.03
N LEU A 34 -12.54 -25.55 -10.15
CA LEU A 34 -13.99 -25.76 -10.05
C LEU A 34 -14.72 -25.28 -11.31
N LEU A 35 -14.29 -24.15 -11.90
CA LEU A 35 -14.80 -23.68 -13.20
C LEU A 35 -14.51 -24.68 -14.32
N SER A 36 -13.33 -25.29 -14.33
CA SER A 36 -13.01 -26.35 -15.28
C SER A 36 -13.91 -27.57 -15.08
N GLU A 37 -14.14 -28.00 -13.84
CA GLU A 37 -15.07 -29.09 -13.51
C GLU A 37 -16.49 -28.78 -14.00
N LEU A 38 -16.98 -27.55 -13.82
CA LEU A 38 -18.33 -27.14 -14.21
C LEU A 38 -18.52 -27.15 -15.73
N ARG A 39 -17.46 -26.84 -16.46
CA ARG A 39 -17.45 -26.80 -17.93
C ARG A 39 -17.20 -28.17 -18.58
N LYS A 40 -16.92 -29.22 -17.80
CA LYS A 40 -16.72 -30.56 -18.37
C LYS A 40 -18.00 -31.02 -19.09
N PRO A 41 -17.89 -31.46 -20.36
CA PRO A 41 -19.02 -32.05 -21.05
C PRO A 41 -19.40 -33.38 -20.39
N LEU A 42 -20.68 -33.73 -20.47
CA LEU A 42 -21.16 -35.04 -20.05
C LEU A 42 -20.61 -36.13 -20.97
N GLY A 43 -20.34 -37.31 -20.40
CA GLY A 43 -19.98 -38.48 -21.17
C GLY A 43 -21.13 -38.97 -22.06
N PHE A 44 -20.82 -39.78 -23.07
CA PHE A 44 -21.83 -40.36 -23.97
C PHE A 44 -22.94 -41.11 -23.20
N ILE A 45 -22.55 -41.95 -22.24
CA ILE A 45 -23.49 -42.73 -21.41
C ILE A 45 -24.34 -41.80 -20.53
N ASP A 46 -23.76 -40.75 -19.96
CA ASP A 46 -24.50 -39.78 -19.13
C ASP A 46 -25.56 -39.04 -19.96
N ASN A 47 -25.20 -38.62 -21.18
CA ASN A 47 -26.14 -37.97 -22.10
C ASN A 47 -27.32 -38.87 -22.44
N ILE A 48 -27.08 -40.15 -22.73
CA ILE A 48 -28.15 -41.13 -22.96
C ILE A 48 -29.00 -41.28 -21.69
N SER A 49 -28.37 -41.47 -20.53
CA SER A 49 -29.07 -41.66 -19.26
C SER A 49 -29.99 -40.47 -18.92
N MET A 50 -29.60 -39.25 -19.26
CA MET A 50 -30.44 -38.07 -19.06
C MET A 50 -31.72 -38.05 -19.90
N ILE A 51 -31.76 -38.70 -21.06
CA ILE A 51 -32.97 -38.75 -21.90
C ILE A 51 -34.03 -39.62 -21.23
N PHE A 52 -33.62 -40.74 -20.64
CA PHE A 52 -34.52 -41.76 -20.14
C PHE A 52 -34.89 -41.59 -18.65
N PHE A 53 -34.06 -40.91 -17.85
CA PHE A 53 -34.25 -40.84 -16.40
C PHE A 53 -34.31 -39.40 -15.88
N ARG A 54 -35.51 -38.96 -15.45
CA ARG A 54 -35.71 -37.63 -14.83
C ARG A 54 -34.93 -37.47 -13.52
N SER A 55 -34.76 -38.53 -12.74
CA SER A 55 -33.93 -38.52 -11.51
C SER A 55 -32.49 -38.10 -11.81
N ARG A 56 -31.90 -38.61 -12.89
CA ARG A 56 -30.54 -38.25 -13.34
C ARG A 56 -30.41 -36.77 -13.72
N GLN A 57 -31.45 -36.20 -14.35
CA GLN A 57 -31.47 -34.77 -14.67
C GLN A 57 -31.45 -33.91 -13.39
N ILE A 58 -32.23 -34.31 -12.38
CA ILE A 58 -32.29 -33.62 -11.07
C ILE A 58 -30.95 -33.74 -10.33
N GLU A 59 -30.36 -34.94 -10.28
CA GLU A 59 -29.03 -35.18 -9.69
C GLU A 59 -27.96 -34.29 -10.33
N LEU A 60 -27.93 -34.23 -11.67
CA LEU A 60 -26.96 -33.40 -12.37
C LEU A 60 -27.17 -31.91 -12.09
N LEU A 61 -28.41 -31.44 -12.10
CA LEU A 61 -28.72 -30.05 -11.80
C LEU A 61 -28.26 -29.69 -10.37
N ALA A 62 -28.56 -30.54 -9.40
CA ALA A 62 -28.11 -30.36 -8.01
C ALA A 62 -26.57 -30.34 -7.91
N ALA A 63 -25.88 -31.25 -8.61
CA ALA A 63 -24.42 -31.28 -8.65
C ALA A 63 -23.83 -30.00 -9.26
N LYS A 64 -24.41 -29.49 -10.36
CA LYS A 64 -24.00 -28.23 -11.01
C LYS A 64 -24.25 -27.02 -10.10
N GLN A 65 -25.39 -26.97 -9.42
CA GLN A 65 -25.71 -25.91 -8.46
C GLN A 65 -24.72 -25.90 -7.27
N HIS A 66 -24.43 -27.08 -6.71
CA HIS A 66 -23.44 -27.21 -5.64
C HIS A 66 -22.04 -26.78 -6.10
N LEU A 67 -21.65 -27.10 -7.33
CA LEU A 67 -20.38 -26.65 -7.90
C LEU A 67 -20.34 -25.13 -8.13
N ALA A 68 -21.43 -24.55 -8.63
CA ALA A 68 -21.57 -23.10 -8.78
C ALA A 68 -21.44 -22.36 -7.44
N GLU A 69 -22.03 -22.91 -6.37
CA GLU A 69 -21.89 -22.35 -5.02
C GLU A 69 -20.44 -22.43 -4.52
N ARG A 70 -19.75 -23.54 -4.74
CA ARG A 70 -18.32 -23.66 -4.38
C ARG A 70 -17.42 -22.68 -5.15
N ILE A 71 -17.74 -22.41 -6.42
CA ILE A 71 -17.05 -21.40 -7.23
C ILE A 71 -17.25 -20.01 -6.63
N ARG A 72 -18.50 -19.68 -6.26
CA ARG A 72 -18.84 -18.40 -5.63
C ARG A 72 -18.06 -18.23 -4.33
N VAL A 73 -18.08 -19.22 -3.44
CA VAL A 73 -17.33 -19.19 -2.17
C VAL A 73 -15.83 -18.98 -2.41
N ALA A 74 -15.21 -19.72 -3.34
CA ALA A 74 -13.79 -19.56 -3.64
C ALA A 74 -13.45 -18.16 -4.20
N ARG A 75 -14.33 -17.59 -5.04
CA ARG A 75 -14.21 -16.22 -5.55
C ARG A 75 -14.31 -15.19 -4.42
N ASP A 76 -15.31 -15.33 -3.56
CA ASP A 76 -15.54 -14.43 -2.43
C ASP A 76 -14.33 -14.46 -1.46
N GLU A 77 -13.78 -15.65 -1.19
CA GLU A 77 -12.55 -15.84 -0.39
C GLU A 77 -11.33 -15.16 -1.04
N HIS A 78 -11.16 -15.33 -2.35
CA HIS A 78 -10.09 -14.70 -3.11
C HIS A 78 -10.21 -13.16 -3.07
N GLU A 79 -11.39 -12.61 -3.34
CA GLU A 79 -11.65 -11.16 -3.33
C GLU A 79 -11.44 -10.56 -1.94
N ALA A 80 -11.96 -11.20 -0.89
CA ALA A 80 -11.76 -10.78 0.49
C ALA A 80 -10.27 -10.78 0.88
N THR A 81 -9.49 -11.74 0.37
CA THR A 81 -8.04 -11.82 0.62
C THR A 81 -7.30 -10.72 -0.13
N LEU A 82 -7.62 -10.48 -1.40
CA LEU A 82 -7.07 -9.36 -2.18
C LEU A 82 -7.41 -8.01 -1.54
N ALA A 83 -8.62 -7.83 -1.00
CA ALA A 83 -9.01 -6.62 -0.29
C ALA A 83 -8.11 -6.35 0.93
N LYS A 84 -7.74 -7.39 1.70
CA LYS A 84 -6.79 -7.28 2.82
C LYS A 84 -5.39 -6.87 2.34
N ILE A 85 -4.90 -7.47 1.26
CA ILE A 85 -3.60 -7.11 0.67
C ILE A 85 -3.63 -5.65 0.18
N ARG A 86 -4.70 -5.26 -0.51
CA ARG A 86 -4.90 -3.90 -1.01
C ARG A 86 -4.92 -2.87 0.12
N LEU A 87 -5.55 -3.17 1.26
CA LEU A 87 -5.54 -2.29 2.43
C LEU A 87 -4.12 -2.02 2.93
N ILE A 88 -3.26 -3.04 2.94
CA ILE A 88 -1.84 -2.91 3.29
C ILE A 88 -1.12 -2.03 2.25
N TYR A 89 -1.37 -2.25 0.96
CA TYR A 89 -0.74 -1.49 -0.13
C TYR A 89 -1.22 -0.04 -0.26
N ASP A 90 -2.48 0.23 0.06
CA ASP A 90 -3.03 1.58 0.15
C ASP A 90 -2.28 2.43 1.17
N LEU A 91 -1.79 1.78 2.23
CA LEU A 91 -1.04 2.40 3.31
C LEU A 91 0.46 2.15 3.22
N TRP A 92 0.94 1.60 2.09
CA TRP A 92 2.35 1.31 1.94
C TRP A 92 3.18 2.61 2.07
N PRO A 93 4.31 2.60 2.80
CA PRO A 93 5.12 3.80 3.05
C PRO A 93 5.70 4.46 1.78
N THR A 94 5.64 3.73 0.67
CA THR A 94 6.36 3.94 -0.57
C THR A 94 5.45 3.61 -1.75
N TYR A 95 5.96 3.58 -2.98
CA TYR A 95 5.21 2.93 -4.06
C TYR A 95 4.99 1.45 -3.73
N PRO A 96 3.73 0.97 -3.72
CA PRO A 96 3.42 -0.40 -3.37
C PRO A 96 3.76 -1.36 -4.52
N PRO A 97 3.93 -2.67 -4.23
CA PRO A 97 4.18 -3.67 -5.26
C PRO A 97 3.11 -3.75 -6.37
N ASP A 98 1.90 -3.27 -6.11
CA ASP A 98 0.77 -3.23 -7.07
C ASP A 98 0.68 -1.91 -7.86
N TRP A 99 1.76 -1.12 -7.92
CA TRP A 99 1.76 0.20 -8.56
C TRP A 99 1.33 0.18 -10.03
N ASP A 100 1.68 -0.88 -10.77
CA ASP A 100 1.25 -1.07 -12.16
C ASP A 100 -0.26 -1.29 -12.27
N GLU A 101 -0.87 -2.06 -11.37
CA GLU A 101 -2.32 -2.22 -11.29
C GLU A 101 -2.99 -0.89 -10.98
N ARG A 102 -2.47 -0.14 -10.00
CA ARG A 102 -2.98 1.20 -9.67
C ARG A 102 -2.92 2.13 -10.86
N GLN A 103 -1.85 2.09 -11.65
CA GLN A 103 -1.76 2.89 -12.87
C GLN A 103 -2.81 2.47 -13.89
N ARG A 104 -3.02 1.16 -14.11
CA ARG A 104 -4.08 0.69 -15.01
C ARG A 104 -5.46 1.15 -14.57
N LEU A 105 -5.77 1.04 -13.28
CA LEU A 105 -7.04 1.47 -12.72
C LEU A 105 -7.25 2.98 -12.82
N THR A 106 -6.22 3.79 -12.51
CA THR A 106 -6.28 5.24 -12.65
C THR A 106 -6.39 5.66 -14.12
N ASN A 107 -5.67 5.01 -15.03
CA ASN A 107 -5.81 5.25 -16.47
C ASN A 107 -7.25 5.00 -16.95
N ALA A 108 -7.84 3.87 -16.55
CA ALA A 108 -9.21 3.53 -16.91
C ALA A 108 -10.22 4.54 -16.33
N ARG A 109 -10.05 4.93 -15.06
CA ARG A 109 -10.88 5.94 -14.38
C ARG A 109 -10.79 7.32 -15.06
N ASP A 110 -9.59 7.75 -15.43
CA ASP A 110 -9.32 9.08 -15.98
C ASP A 110 -9.41 9.10 -17.52
N HIS A 111 -10.00 8.07 -18.14
CA HIS A 111 -10.16 7.92 -19.59
C HIS A 111 -8.86 8.20 -20.37
N TYR A 112 -7.72 7.71 -19.86
CA TYR A 112 -6.40 7.88 -20.45
C TYR A 112 -6.05 9.36 -20.77
N SER A 113 -6.56 10.29 -19.96
CA SER A 113 -6.44 11.73 -20.17
C SER A 113 -5.82 12.41 -18.95
N CYS A 114 -5.08 13.49 -19.18
CA CYS A 114 -4.47 14.29 -18.11
C CYS A 114 -5.55 15.03 -17.31
N ASN A 115 -5.61 14.83 -15.99
CA ASN A 115 -6.57 15.53 -15.11
C ASN A 115 -6.32 17.05 -15.03
N GLY A 116 -5.15 17.53 -15.46
CA GLY A 116 -4.82 18.96 -15.45
C GLY A 116 -5.14 19.71 -16.75
N CYS A 117 -5.14 19.04 -17.91
CA CYS A 117 -5.34 19.70 -19.20
C CYS A 117 -6.08 18.88 -20.26
N GLY A 118 -6.49 17.66 -19.95
CA GLY A 118 -7.22 16.76 -20.87
C GLY A 118 -6.38 16.08 -21.94
N ILE A 119 -5.08 16.41 -22.08
CA ILE A 119 -4.25 15.79 -23.11
C ILE A 119 -4.07 14.28 -22.85
N THR A 120 -4.10 13.49 -23.92
CA THR A 120 -3.80 12.05 -23.90
C THR A 120 -2.32 11.80 -24.22
N GLY A 121 -1.85 10.57 -24.05
CA GLY A 121 -0.48 10.17 -24.41
C GLY A 121 0.34 9.70 -23.21
N ARG A 122 1.59 10.18 -23.08
CA ARG A 122 2.47 9.77 -21.98
C ARG A 122 2.04 10.46 -20.68
N LEU A 123 1.38 9.68 -19.83
CA LEU A 123 0.82 10.14 -18.57
C LEU A 123 1.46 9.44 -17.38
N HIS A 124 1.50 10.14 -16.26
CA HIS A 124 2.16 9.71 -15.03
C HIS A 124 1.20 9.76 -13.86
N LEU A 125 1.28 8.76 -13.00
CA LEU A 125 0.62 8.81 -11.71
C LEU A 125 1.26 9.89 -10.84
N HIS A 126 0.41 10.72 -10.27
CA HIS A 126 0.76 11.76 -9.33
C HIS A 126 -0.05 11.60 -8.05
N HIS A 127 0.62 11.59 -6.89
CA HIS A 127 -0.08 11.71 -5.62
C HIS A 127 -0.56 13.14 -5.41
N MET A 128 -1.88 13.37 -5.35
CA MET A 128 -2.46 14.69 -5.08
C MET A 128 -2.04 15.24 -3.72
N ARG A 129 -1.98 14.38 -2.71
CA ARG A 129 -1.27 14.62 -1.44
C ARG A 129 -0.05 13.73 -1.39
N ALA A 130 1.15 14.32 -1.35
CA ALA A 130 2.40 13.57 -1.27
C ALA A 130 2.46 12.64 -0.04
N LEU A 131 3.08 11.47 -0.19
CA LEU A 131 3.28 10.51 0.92
C LEU A 131 4.00 11.16 2.11
N SER A 132 5.01 12.01 1.85
CA SER A 132 5.74 12.76 2.88
C SER A 132 4.88 13.74 3.68
N GLU A 133 3.73 14.14 3.13
CA GLU A 133 2.75 15.02 3.76
C GLU A 133 1.54 14.25 4.32
N GLY A 134 1.64 12.93 4.38
CA GLY A 134 0.62 12.06 4.94
C GLY A 134 -0.40 11.54 3.93
N GLY A 135 -0.18 11.71 2.63
CA GLY A 135 -0.97 11.02 1.60
C GLY A 135 -0.86 9.50 1.66
N THR A 136 -1.73 8.83 0.92
CA THR A 136 -1.80 7.36 0.80
C THR A 136 -1.62 6.94 -0.66
N ASN A 137 -1.49 5.64 -0.91
CA ASN A 137 -1.46 5.11 -2.29
C ASN A 137 -2.85 4.80 -2.85
N ARG A 138 -3.92 5.09 -2.10
CA ARG A 138 -5.30 4.86 -2.55
C ARG A 138 -5.57 5.57 -3.87
N LEU A 139 -6.42 4.98 -4.71
CA LEU A 139 -6.74 5.53 -6.03
C LEU A 139 -7.27 6.96 -5.92
N GLU A 140 -8.05 7.26 -4.88
CA GLU A 140 -8.61 8.60 -4.62
C GLU A 140 -7.54 9.65 -4.31
N ASN A 141 -6.31 9.26 -3.98
CA ASN A 141 -5.17 10.17 -3.81
C ASN A 141 -4.25 10.22 -5.05
N LEU A 142 -4.59 9.47 -6.11
CA LEU A 142 -3.82 9.42 -7.36
C LEU A 142 -4.54 10.17 -8.47
N ALA A 143 -3.78 10.92 -9.26
CA ALA A 143 -4.24 11.62 -10.46
C ALA A 143 -3.31 11.29 -11.63
N LEU A 144 -3.87 11.25 -12.84
CA LEU A 144 -3.11 11.06 -14.06
C LEU A 144 -2.70 12.42 -14.65
N LEU A 145 -1.40 12.69 -14.79
CA LEU A 145 -0.91 13.98 -15.30
C LEU A 145 0.11 13.80 -16.43
N CYS A 146 0.06 14.68 -17.43
CA CYS A 146 1.13 14.83 -18.41
C CYS A 146 2.37 15.48 -17.77
N GLU A 147 3.54 15.36 -18.41
CA GLU A 147 4.80 15.88 -17.88
C GLU A 147 4.74 17.37 -17.51
N LYS A 148 4.07 18.19 -18.33
CA LYS A 148 3.90 19.64 -18.09
C LYS A 148 3.06 19.90 -16.83
N CYS A 149 1.87 19.32 -16.73
CA CYS A 149 1.00 19.47 -15.57
C CYS A 149 1.65 18.89 -14.31
N HIS A 150 2.34 17.76 -14.43
CA HIS A 150 3.02 17.15 -13.30
C HIS A 150 4.17 18.03 -12.77
N SER A 151 5.02 18.57 -13.66
CA SER A 151 6.10 19.48 -13.28
C SER A 151 5.57 20.75 -12.61
N ALA A 152 4.42 21.26 -13.07
CA ALA A 152 3.76 22.43 -12.47
C ALA A 152 3.38 22.17 -10.99
N GLN A 153 2.90 20.97 -10.66
CA GLN A 153 2.61 20.59 -9.26
C GLN A 153 3.86 20.57 -8.36
N HIS A 154 5.05 20.43 -8.94
CA HIS A 154 6.33 20.46 -8.23
C HIS A 154 7.07 21.80 -8.35
N GLY A 155 6.34 22.89 -8.65
CA GLY A 155 6.90 24.24 -8.76
C GLY A 155 7.81 24.42 -9.97
N GLY A 156 7.51 23.74 -11.09
CA GLY A 156 8.25 23.86 -12.35
C GLY A 156 9.60 23.14 -12.36
N ARG A 157 9.93 22.38 -11.32
CA ARG A 157 11.13 21.53 -11.32
C ARG A 157 10.99 20.45 -12.39
N LYS A 158 12.09 20.19 -13.12
CA LYS A 158 12.12 19.12 -14.12
C LYS A 158 11.69 17.80 -13.49
N PHE A 159 10.62 17.23 -14.02
CA PHE A 159 10.19 15.88 -13.72
C PHE A 159 11.32 14.92 -14.11
N LYS A 160 11.91 14.22 -13.13
CA LYS A 160 12.84 13.14 -13.43
C LYS A 160 12.00 11.92 -13.79
N TYR A 161 12.18 11.40 -14.99
CA TYR A 161 11.70 10.08 -15.34
C TYR A 161 12.30 9.07 -14.35
N GLU A 162 11.51 8.60 -13.39
CA GLU A 162 11.76 7.30 -12.77
C GLU A 162 11.41 6.27 -13.87
N ASP A 163 12.39 5.98 -14.72
CA ASP A 163 12.31 4.84 -15.62
C ASP A 163 12.16 3.58 -14.76
N ARG A 164 10.97 2.97 -14.80
CA ARG A 164 10.60 1.77 -14.04
C ARG A 164 11.51 0.55 -14.31
N ARG A 165 12.46 0.64 -15.25
CA ARG A 165 13.53 -0.36 -15.39
C ARG A 165 14.51 -0.39 -14.22
N ILE A 166 14.50 0.64 -13.36
CA ILE A 166 15.33 0.68 -12.16
C ILE A 166 14.40 0.72 -10.94
N ASN A 167 14.26 -0.41 -10.26
CA ASN A 167 13.64 -0.55 -8.93
C ASN A 167 14.48 0.18 -7.86
N GLU A 168 14.86 1.45 -8.06
CA GLU A 168 15.64 2.16 -7.06
C GLU A 168 14.71 2.82 -6.04
N PRO A 169 14.83 2.46 -4.75
CA PRO A 169 13.94 2.99 -3.75
C PRO A 169 14.09 4.51 -3.60
N SER A 170 12.97 5.24 -3.54
CA SER A 170 13.00 6.70 -3.42
C SER A 170 13.65 7.15 -2.11
N THR A 171 14.05 8.42 -2.00
CA THR A 171 14.82 8.92 -0.84
C THR A 171 14.07 8.72 0.49
N ILE A 172 12.73 8.74 0.47
CA ILE A 172 11.93 8.48 1.67
C ILE A 172 11.86 6.98 2.00
N GLU A 173 11.88 6.11 0.99
CA GLU A 173 11.82 4.65 1.12
C GLU A 173 13.09 4.13 1.79
N LYS A 174 14.25 4.58 1.28
CA LYS A 174 15.57 4.27 1.88
C LYS A 174 15.63 4.71 3.36
N LYS A 175 14.98 5.82 3.72
CA LYS A 175 14.90 6.28 5.12
C LYS A 175 13.99 5.38 5.95
N ILE A 176 12.79 5.07 5.47
CA ILE A 176 11.81 4.26 6.19
C ILE A 176 12.34 2.84 6.39
N GLU A 177 12.95 2.24 5.37
CA GLU A 177 13.58 0.92 5.45
C GLU A 177 14.67 0.89 6.52
N LEU A 178 15.56 1.89 6.52
CA LEU A 178 16.65 1.97 7.49
C LEU A 178 16.12 2.19 8.93
N LEU A 179 15.06 2.98 9.11
CA LEU A 179 14.42 3.17 10.42
C LEU A 179 13.65 1.92 10.88
N ASN A 180 12.97 1.21 9.99
CA ASN A 180 12.33 -0.08 10.30
C ASN A 180 13.38 -1.11 10.71
N LYS A 181 14.54 -1.15 10.03
CA LYS A 181 15.68 -2.00 10.40
C LYS A 181 16.23 -1.62 11.78
N ALA A 182 16.29 -0.34 12.12
CA ALA A 182 16.70 0.08 13.46
C ALA A 182 15.74 -0.42 14.54
N LEU A 183 14.43 -0.28 14.31
CA LEU A 183 13.39 -0.73 15.24
C LEU A 183 13.41 -2.25 15.42
N SER A 184 13.49 -3.01 14.32
CA SER A 184 13.45 -4.48 14.39
C SER A 184 14.72 -5.08 15.02
N GLN A 185 15.85 -4.41 14.86
CA GLN A 185 17.14 -4.83 15.42
C GLN A 185 17.46 -4.20 16.78
N ASN A 186 16.58 -3.36 17.35
CA ASN A 186 16.83 -2.56 18.55
C ASN A 186 18.14 -1.75 18.50
N LYS A 187 18.46 -1.20 17.32
CA LYS A 187 19.68 -0.41 17.09
C LYS A 187 19.44 1.08 17.27
N ASP A 188 20.45 1.77 17.75
CA ASP A 188 20.46 3.23 17.78
C ASP A 188 20.53 3.79 16.35
N VAL A 189 19.97 4.97 16.16
CA VAL A 189 20.01 5.69 14.89
C VAL A 189 20.68 7.05 15.08
N ARG A 190 21.67 7.33 14.24
CA ARG A 190 22.27 8.66 14.11
C ARG A 190 21.73 9.36 12.87
N PHE A 191 21.37 10.63 12.99
CA PHE A 191 20.89 11.42 11.86
C PHE A 191 21.10 12.91 12.07
N ARG A 192 21.15 13.64 10.95
CA ARG A 192 21.07 15.09 10.88
C ARG A 192 19.60 15.52 10.86
N TYR A 193 19.21 16.46 11.70
CA TYR A 193 17.83 16.93 11.84
C TYR A 193 17.73 18.43 11.57
N LYS A 194 16.94 18.80 10.55
CA LYS A 194 16.62 20.19 10.23
C LYS A 194 15.41 20.66 11.06
N LYS A 195 15.61 21.65 11.92
CA LYS A 195 14.57 22.24 12.76
C LYS A 195 13.68 23.23 11.98
N PRO A 196 12.51 23.62 12.53
CA PRO A 196 11.68 24.67 11.93
C PRO A 196 12.41 26.00 11.71
N ASP A 197 13.31 26.35 12.64
CA ASP A 197 14.14 27.56 12.61
C ASP A 197 15.25 27.52 11.53
N GLY A 198 15.33 26.44 10.74
CA GLY A 198 16.36 26.23 9.72
C GLY A 198 17.67 25.66 10.26
N SER A 199 17.92 25.74 11.57
CA SER A 199 19.11 25.18 12.21
C SER A 199 19.15 23.66 12.06
N THR A 200 20.35 23.13 11.92
CA THR A 200 20.57 21.72 11.70
C THR A 200 21.41 21.14 12.81
N THR A 201 21.03 19.96 13.30
CA THR A 201 21.69 19.36 14.46
C THR A 201 21.77 17.85 14.32
N THR A 202 22.85 17.25 14.78
CA THR A 202 22.99 15.79 14.81
C THR A 202 22.27 15.22 16.04
N ARG A 203 21.64 14.06 15.86
CA ARG A 203 20.90 13.34 16.89
C ARG A 203 21.35 11.89 16.88
N LYS A 204 21.52 11.32 18.08
CA LYS A 204 21.58 9.87 18.31
C LYS A 204 20.34 9.50 19.11
N VAL A 205 19.55 8.56 18.62
CA VAL A 205 18.24 8.20 19.19
C VAL A 205 18.13 6.69 19.26
N THR A 206 17.69 6.18 20.41
CA THR A 206 17.20 4.81 20.54
C THR A 206 15.73 4.80 20.13
N PRO A 207 15.38 4.27 18.94
CA PRO A 207 14.03 4.34 18.42
C PRO A 207 13.10 3.40 19.19
N SER A 208 11.87 3.83 19.45
CA SER A 208 10.84 3.01 20.13
C SER A 208 9.70 2.64 19.19
N GLU A 209 9.24 3.58 18.37
CA GLU A 209 8.17 3.36 17.40
C GLU A 209 8.22 4.40 16.28
N MET A 210 7.58 4.10 15.15
CA MET A 210 7.20 5.11 14.15
C MET A 210 5.68 5.14 14.04
N ARG A 211 5.09 6.34 14.01
CA ARG A 211 3.65 6.53 13.75
C ARG A 211 3.34 7.93 13.25
N LYS A 212 2.16 8.13 12.65
CA LYS A 212 1.64 9.48 12.41
C LYS A 212 1.20 10.11 13.73
N LEU A 213 1.53 11.39 13.89
CA LEU A 213 1.02 12.15 15.01
C LEU A 213 -0.32 12.81 14.64
N THR A 214 -1.43 12.20 15.07
CA THR A 214 -2.78 12.70 14.80
C THR A 214 -3.03 14.04 15.50
N VAL A 215 -4.01 14.82 15.04
CA VAL A 215 -4.36 16.12 15.64
C VAL A 215 -4.69 15.97 17.14
N PRO A 216 -5.48 14.96 17.59
CA PRO A 216 -5.68 14.71 19.02
C PRO A 216 -4.38 14.35 19.77
N GLY A 217 -3.52 13.51 19.17
CA GLY A 217 -2.23 13.14 19.77
C GLY A 217 -1.26 14.34 19.89
N LEU A 218 -1.30 15.27 18.95
CA LEU A 218 -0.52 16.51 18.98
C LEU A 218 -1.07 17.49 20.02
N GLN A 219 -2.39 17.58 20.19
CA GLN A 219 -3.02 18.38 21.26
C GLN A 219 -2.64 17.85 22.64
N SER A 220 -2.67 16.53 22.84
CA SER A 220 -2.23 15.90 24.09
C SER A 220 -0.75 16.14 24.40
N LEU A 221 0.13 16.06 23.39
CA LEU A 221 1.57 16.35 23.56
C LEU A 221 1.88 17.82 23.82
N LEU A 222 1.12 18.74 23.25
CA LEU A 222 1.38 20.18 23.35
C LEU A 222 0.65 20.85 24.51
N GLY A 223 -0.29 20.16 25.18
CA GLY A 223 -1.06 20.70 26.30
C GLY A 223 -1.94 21.91 25.94
N ARG A 224 -2.21 22.13 24.64
CA ARG A 224 -3.02 23.25 24.15
C ARG A 224 -3.88 22.85 22.96
N LYS A 225 -5.08 23.43 22.83
CA LYS A 225 -5.93 23.25 21.64
C LYS A 225 -5.30 24.00 20.46
N ILE A 226 -4.95 23.26 19.41
CA ILE A 226 -4.45 23.83 18.15
C ILE A 226 -5.42 23.44 17.05
N LYS A 227 -5.86 24.43 16.25
CA LYS A 227 -6.54 24.22 14.97
C LYS A 227 -5.48 23.80 13.96
N ILE A 228 -5.50 22.54 13.51
CA ILE A 228 -4.55 22.03 12.53
C ILE A 228 -5.36 21.43 11.38
N GLU A 229 -5.21 22.02 10.20
CA GLU A 229 -6.01 21.73 9.00
C GLU A 229 -5.53 20.48 8.23
N LYS A 230 -4.41 19.84 8.64
CA LYS A 230 -3.80 18.72 7.90
C LYS A 230 -3.44 17.55 8.82
N GLU A 231 -3.83 16.33 8.44
CA GLU A 231 -3.49 15.11 9.18
C GLU A 231 -1.96 14.89 9.32
N GLY A 232 -1.58 14.18 10.38
CA GLY A 232 -0.22 14.06 10.89
C GLY A 232 0.86 13.60 9.91
N LYS A 233 2.07 14.14 10.09
CA LYS A 233 3.29 13.68 9.43
C LYS A 233 3.83 12.42 10.12
N LEU A 234 4.51 11.53 9.37
CA LEU A 234 5.18 10.36 9.93
C LEU A 234 6.34 10.80 10.84
N CYS A 235 6.35 10.27 12.06
CA CYS A 235 7.29 10.63 13.10
C CYS A 235 7.95 9.39 13.71
N LEU A 236 9.23 9.51 14.02
CA LEU A 236 9.99 8.58 14.85
C LEU A 236 9.92 9.04 16.31
N PHE A 237 9.54 8.12 17.19
CA PHE A 237 9.56 8.30 18.64
C PHE A 237 10.72 7.50 19.22
N GLY A 238 11.37 8.04 20.24
CA GLY A 238 12.48 7.36 20.88
C GLY A 238 13.19 8.19 21.94
N TYR A 239 14.17 7.58 22.59
CA TYR A 239 15.02 8.26 23.57
C TYR A 239 16.15 9.01 22.86
N CYS A 240 16.19 10.33 23.02
CA CYS A 240 17.24 11.18 22.43
C CYS A 240 18.41 11.32 23.41
N HIS A 241 19.55 10.72 23.06
CA HIS A 241 20.75 10.74 23.90
C HIS A 241 21.28 12.15 24.16
N LEU A 242 21.18 13.05 23.16
CA LEU A 242 21.61 14.45 23.32
C LEU A 242 20.73 15.23 24.30
N ARG A 243 19.43 14.92 24.37
CA ARG A 243 18.48 15.63 25.24
C ARG A 243 18.17 14.87 26.53
N LYS A 244 18.73 13.67 26.68
CA LYS A 244 18.48 12.75 27.79
C LYS A 244 16.99 12.53 28.08
N ALA A 245 16.16 12.46 27.03
CA ALA A 245 14.70 12.38 27.19
C ALA A 245 14.00 11.77 25.96
N LYS A 246 12.78 11.24 26.16
CA LYS A 246 11.90 10.80 25.08
C LYS A 246 11.50 12.00 24.20
N ARG A 247 11.63 11.85 22.88
CA ARG A 247 11.36 12.91 21.89
C ARG A 247 10.76 12.32 20.62
N THR A 248 10.14 13.22 19.85
CA THR A 248 9.51 12.93 18.56
C THR A 248 10.26 13.67 17.46
N PHE A 249 10.52 12.98 16.35
CA PHE A 249 11.27 13.50 15.21
C PHE A 249 10.50 13.27 13.93
N ALA A 250 10.23 14.32 13.16
CA ALA A 250 9.51 14.16 11.89
C ALA A 250 10.44 13.57 10.83
N VAL A 251 10.05 12.44 10.22
CA VAL A 251 10.94 11.65 9.34
C VAL A 251 11.38 12.45 8.11
N HIS A 252 10.49 13.27 7.53
CA HIS A 252 10.82 14.14 6.39
C HIS A 252 11.96 15.16 6.68
N ARG A 253 12.24 15.47 7.96
CA ARG A 253 13.31 16.40 8.39
C ARG A 253 14.62 15.70 8.74
N MET A 254 14.65 14.37 8.72
CA MET A 254 15.84 13.57 8.97
C MET A 254 16.66 13.45 7.68
N GLN A 255 17.98 13.59 7.81
CA GLN A 255 18.96 13.54 6.73
C GLN A 255 20.16 12.70 7.20
N ARG A 256 20.89 12.07 6.28
CA ARG A 256 22.09 11.25 6.58
C ARG A 256 21.85 10.29 7.76
N ILE A 257 20.89 9.40 7.58
CA ILE A 257 20.48 8.45 8.63
C ILE A 257 21.42 7.24 8.58
N GLU A 258 21.98 6.88 9.72
CA GLU A 258 22.94 5.80 9.90
C GLU A 258 22.53 4.93 11.09
N LEU A 259 22.65 3.60 10.94
CA LEU A 259 22.50 2.66 12.05
C LEU A 259 23.78 2.67 12.89
N CYS A 260 23.63 2.64 14.20
CA CYS A 260 24.73 2.55 15.17
C CYS A 260 24.73 1.19 15.87
#